data_AF-A0A535X8Z2-F1
#
_entry.id   AF-A0A535X8Z2-F1
#
_cell.length_a   1.000
_cell.length_b   1.000
_cell.length_c   1.000
_cell.angle_alpha   90.00
_cell.angle_beta   90.00
_cell.angle_gamma   90.00
#
_symmetry.space_group_name_H-M   'P 1'
#
loop_
_entity.id
_entity.type
_entity.pdbx_description
1 polymer ?
#
loop_
_entity_poly.entity_id
_entity_poly.type
_entity_poly.pdbx_seq_one_letter_code
_entity_poly.pdbx_strand_id
1 'polypeptide(L)'
;MTFKAIEVEAASGQRTGREYTLDVASRQAAVEALLGMLGKTSADAQVEPSRTLVQVDAALWTIVDASATALRESSSLRRAGAKHKRVR
;
A
#
# COMPACT_ATOMS: atom_id res chain seq x y z
N MET A 1 5.56 9.01 11.58
CA MET A 1 6.06 8.43 10.30
C MET A 1 4.87 8.38 9.39
N THR A 2 5.03 8.73 8.12
CA THR A 2 3.88 8.78 7.22
C THR A 2 3.72 7.44 6.49
N PHE A 3 2.56 6.83 6.68
CA PHE A 3 2.11 5.67 5.92
C PHE A 3 0.96 6.07 4.99
N LYS A 4 0.81 5.35 3.89
CA LYS A 4 -0.38 5.42 3.04
C LYS A 4 -1.09 4.08 3.07
N ALA A 5 -2.38 4.11 3.40
CA ALA A 5 -3.27 3.00 3.16
C ALA A 5 -3.93 3.22 1.79
N ILE A 6 -3.77 2.26 0.88
CA ILE A 6 -4.24 2.36 -0.50
C ILE A 6 -5.16 1.18 -0.76
N GLU A 7 -6.40 1.46 -1.13
CA GLU A 7 -7.34 0.42 -1.54
C GLU A 7 -6.96 -0.10 -2.92
N VAL A 8 -6.95 -1.42 -3.05
CA VAL A 8 -6.65 -2.14 -4.27
C VAL A 8 -7.79 -3.10 -4.60
N GLU A 9 -8.09 -3.24 -5.88
CA GLU A 9 -9.03 -4.23 -6.36
C GLU A 9 -8.43 -5.63 -6.20
N ALA A 10 -9.12 -6.53 -5.50
CA ALA A 10 -8.61 -7.86 -5.17
C ALA A 10 -8.29 -8.72 -6.42
N ALA A 11 -9.03 -8.52 -7.52
CA ALA A 11 -8.87 -9.30 -8.74
C ALA A 11 -7.65 -8.86 -9.59
N SER A 12 -7.39 -7.56 -9.68
CA SER A 12 -6.37 -6.99 -10.58
C SER A 12 -5.15 -6.45 -9.84
N GLY A 13 -5.23 -6.27 -8.52
CA GLY A 13 -4.23 -5.58 -7.71
C GLY A 13 -4.08 -4.10 -8.04
N GLN A 14 -4.96 -3.54 -8.86
CA GLN A 14 -4.93 -2.13 -9.25
C GLN A 14 -5.49 -1.25 -8.14
N ARG A 15 -4.97 -0.03 -8.03
CA ARG A 15 -5.49 0.96 -7.07
C ARG A 15 -6.89 1.39 -7.50
N THR A 16 -7.83 1.43 -6.55
CA THR A 16 -9.19 1.92 -6.82
C THR A 16 -9.27 3.45 -6.84
N GLY A 17 -8.23 4.13 -6.34
CA GLY A 17 -8.18 5.59 -6.17
C GLY A 17 -8.53 6.07 -4.76
N ARG A 18 -8.97 5.17 -3.87
CA ARG A 18 -9.12 5.49 -2.45
C ARG A 18 -7.80 5.31 -1.71
N GLU A 19 -7.36 6.39 -1.08
CA GLU A 19 -6.17 6.37 -0.23
C GLU A 19 -6.38 7.21 1.04
N TYR A 20 -5.73 6.78 2.12
CA TYR A 20 -5.64 7.53 3.36
C TYR A 20 -4.18 7.75 3.73
N THR A 21 -3.89 8.97 4.18
CA THR A 21 -2.59 9.30 4.77
C THR A 21 -2.67 9.13 6.28
N LEU A 22 -1.73 8.36 6.82
CA LEU A 22 -1.68 7.96 8.23
C LEU A 22 -0.38 8.46 8.84
N ASP A 23 -0.44 9.39 9.78
CA ASP A 23 0.74 9.79 10.55
C ASP A 23 0.77 9.09 11.90
N VAL A 24 1.58 8.03 11.97
CA VAL A 24 1.66 7.13 13.11
C VAL A 24 3.10 6.69 13.37
N ALA A 25 3.36 6.18 14.56
CA ALA A 25 4.72 5.79 14.97
C ALA A 25 5.17 4.44 14.40
N SER A 26 4.24 3.57 13.97
CA SER A 26 4.56 2.21 13.52
C SER A 26 3.59 1.69 12.48
N ARG A 27 4.00 0.63 11.77
CA ARG A 27 3.15 -0.07 10.79
C ARG A 27 1.91 -0.70 11.46
N GLN A 28 2.05 -1.24 12.67
CA GLN A 28 0.92 -1.79 13.42
C GLN A 28 -0.09 -0.68 13.77
N ALA A 29 0.40 0.49 14.22
CA ALA A 29 -0.47 1.64 14.46
C ALA A 29 -1.14 2.15 13.17
N ALA A 30 -0.53 1.95 12.00
CA ALA A 30 -1.14 2.29 10.72
C ALA A 30 -2.31 1.35 10.38
N VAL A 31 -2.18 0.05 10.67
CA VAL A 31 -3.29 -0.90 10.53
C VAL A 31 -4.45 -0.50 11.45
N GLU A 32 -4.16 -0.23 12.72
CA GLU A 32 -5.20 0.17 13.69
C GLU A 32 -5.87 1.50 13.31
N ALA A 33 -5.11 2.49 12.85
CA ALA A 33 -5.65 3.75 12.37
C ALA A 33 -6.54 3.58 11.13
N LEU A 34 -6.14 2.71 10.19
CA LEU A 34 -6.98 2.36 9.04
C LEU A 34 -8.30 1.73 9.47
N LEU A 35 -8.24 0.73 10.35
CA LEU A 35 -9.44 0.05 10.86
C LEU A 35 -10.37 1.04 11.59
N GLY A 36 -9.82 1.92 12.42
CA GLY A 36 -10.57 2.99 13.07
C GLY A 36 -11.28 3.92 12.09
N MET A 37 -10.62 4.34 11.00
CA MET A 37 -11.25 5.16 9.96
C MET A 37 -12.36 4.43 9.20
N LEU A 38 -12.20 3.11 9.00
CA LEU A 38 -13.22 2.27 8.38
C LEU A 38 -14.37 1.91 9.34
N GLY A 39 -14.27 2.30 10.63
CA GLY A 39 -15.23 1.91 11.66
C GLY A 39 -15.21 0.41 11.98
N LYS A 40 -14.05 -0.23 11.79
CA LYS A 40 -13.83 -1.68 11.90
C LYS A 40 -12.86 -1.99 13.03
N THR A 41 -12.88 -3.24 13.48
CA THR A 41 -11.94 -3.74 14.49
C THR A 41 -11.00 -4.77 13.88
N SER A 42 -9.99 -5.19 14.64
CA SER A 42 -9.10 -6.28 14.24
C SER A 42 -9.82 -7.62 14.05
N ALA A 43 -11.03 -7.79 14.60
CA ALA A 43 -11.84 -8.98 14.38
C ALA A 43 -12.49 -9.00 12.99
N ASP A 44 -12.70 -7.83 12.37
CA ASP A 44 -13.31 -7.66 11.06
C ASP A 44 -12.29 -7.66 9.91
N ALA A 45 -11.01 -7.79 10.24
CA ALA A 45 -9.91 -7.60 9.32
C ALA A 45 -8.93 -8.76 9.33
N GLN A 46 -8.56 -9.23 8.15
CA GLN A 46 -7.46 -10.18 7.98
C GLN A 46 -6.20 -9.41 7.58
N VAL A 47 -5.18 -9.47 8.43
CA VAL A 47 -3.91 -8.78 8.23
C VAL A 47 -2.85 -9.80 7.84
N GLU A 48 -2.33 -9.67 6.62
CA GLU A 48 -1.24 -10.50 6.13
C GLU A 48 0.12 -9.94 6.59
N PRO A 49 0.88 -10.67 7.44
CA PRO A 49 2.08 -10.16 8.09
C PRO A 49 3.22 -9.89 7.09
N SER A 50 3.20 -10.55 5.94
CA SER A 50 4.28 -10.53 4.96
C SER A 50 4.27 -9.31 4.03
N ARG A 51 3.09 -8.69 3.80
CA ARG A 51 2.91 -7.66 2.77
C ARG A 51 2.14 -6.42 3.22
N THR A 52 1.69 -6.38 4.48
CA THR A 52 0.80 -5.32 4.99
C THR A 52 -0.45 -5.17 4.12
N LEU A 53 -0.98 -6.32 3.69
CA LEU A 53 -2.28 -6.44 3.07
C LEU A 53 -3.30 -6.56 4.19
N VAL A 54 -4.28 -5.66 4.20
CA VAL A 54 -5.38 -5.65 5.16
C VAL A 54 -6.65 -5.88 4.36
N GLN A 55 -7.24 -7.05 4.52
CA GLN A 55 -8.56 -7.33 3.94
C GLN A 55 -9.62 -6.97 4.97
N VAL A 56 -10.59 -6.15 4.55
CA VAL A 56 -11.73 -5.72 5.35
C VAL A 56 -12.98 -5.93 4.51
N ASP A 57 -13.87 -6.83 4.94
CA ASP A 57 -14.99 -7.31 4.12
C ASP A 57 -14.50 -7.79 2.72
N ALA A 58 -15.00 -7.17 1.64
CA ALA A 58 -14.58 -7.42 0.27
C ALA A 58 -13.47 -6.48 -0.23
N ALA A 59 -13.08 -5.48 0.57
CA ALA A 59 -12.07 -4.50 0.21
C ALA A 59 -10.67 -4.97 0.63
N LEU A 60 -9.70 -4.78 -0.25
CA LEU A 60 -8.30 -5.08 0.02
C LEU A 60 -7.50 -3.79 0.10
N TRP A 61 -6.74 -3.63 1.18
CA TRP A 61 -5.95 -2.45 1.44
C TRP A 61 -4.47 -2.82 1.54
N THR A 62 -3.60 -1.97 1.00
CA THR A 62 -2.16 -2.08 1.16
C THR A 62 -1.65 -0.92 1.99
N ILE A 63 -0.83 -1.20 2.99
CA ILE A 63 -0.18 -0.15 3.78
C ILE A 63 1.29 -0.05 3.36
N VAL A 64 1.65 1.11 2.84
CA VAL A 64 3.01 1.41 2.39
C VAL A 64 3.61 2.55 3.20
N ASP A 65 4.90 2.47 3.46
CA ASP A 65 5.65 3.58 4.05
C ASP A 65 5.84 4.68 2.98
N ALA A 66 5.32 5.87 3.23
CA ALA A 66 5.38 6.98 2.28
C ALA A 66 6.80 7.51 2.12
N SER A 67 7.62 7.43 3.17
CA SER A 67 9.03 7.83 3.16
C SER A 67 9.87 6.88 2.30
N ALA A 68 9.58 5.58 2.36
CA ALA A 68 10.25 4.58 1.52
C ALA A 68 9.81 4.66 0.04
N THR A 69 8.56 5.07 -0.23
CA THR A 69 8.02 5.17 -1.58
C THR A 69 8.66 6.31 -2.37
N ALA A 70 8.86 7.48 -1.75
CA ALA A 70 9.56 8.61 -2.37
C ALA A 70 10.99 8.26 -2.84
N LEU A 71 11.68 7.39 -2.08
CA LEU A 71 13.01 6.89 -2.44
C LEU A 71 12.97 5.90 -3.62
N ARG A 72 11.88 5.12 -3.74
CA ARG A 72 11.69 4.11 -4.80
C ARG A 72 11.23 4.71 -6.12
N GLU A 73 10.37 5.73 -6.12
CA GLU A 73 9.99 6.47 -7.33
C GLU A 73 11.21 7.17 -7.96
N SER A 74 12.07 7.74 -7.12
CA SER A 74 13.34 8.36 -7.52
C SER A 74 14.36 7.38 -8.13
N SER A 75 14.28 6.09 -7.80
CA SER A 75 15.14 5.04 -8.36
C SER A 75 14.53 4.32 -9.57
N SER A 76 13.20 4.35 -9.71
CA SER A 76 12.47 3.84 -10.87
C SER A 76 12.72 4.68 -12.14
N LEU A 77 12.91 5.99 -11.97
CA LEU A 77 13.31 6.92 -13.03
C LEU A 77 14.70 6.63 -13.62
N ARG A 78 15.59 5.92 -12.89
CA ARG A 78 16.93 5.56 -13.36
C ARG A 78 16.99 4.28 -14.21
N ARG A 79 15.89 3.53 -14.34
CA ARG A 79 15.84 2.29 -15.18
C ARG A 79 15.03 2.44 -16.47
N ALA A 80 14.60 3.64 -16.84
CA ALA A 80 13.97 3.92 -18.13
C ALA A 80 14.99 4.18 -19.27
N GLY A 81 16.19 3.60 -19.18
CA GLY A 81 17.29 3.84 -20.11
C GLY A 81 18.08 2.59 -20.46
N ALA A 82 17.42 1.53 -20.93
CA ALA A 82 18.08 0.44 -21.66
C ALA A 82 17.06 -0.42 -22.44
N LYS A 83 16.27 0.19 -23.30
CA LYS A 83 15.64 -0.51 -24.42
C LYS A 83 16.13 0.19 -25.68
N HIS A 84 17.03 -0.46 -26.43
CA HIS A 84 17.11 -0.48 -27.90
C HIS A 84 18.47 -1.05 -28.37
N LYS A 85 18.51 -2.31 -28.79
CA LYS A 85 18.95 -2.70 -30.15
C LYS A 85 18.51 -4.14 -30.50
N ARG A 86 17.41 -4.20 -31.26
CA ARG A 86 17.00 -5.11 -32.33
C ARG A 86 17.61 -6.54 -32.46
N VAL A 87 16.67 -7.51 -32.57
CA VAL A 87 16.59 -8.69 -33.48
C VAL A 87 17.41 -8.48 -34.78
N ARG A 88 18.16 -9.41 -35.37
CA ARG A 88 18.03 -10.86 -35.64
C ARG A 88 19.44 -11.45 -35.81
#